data_AF-A0A0D2WRK4-F1
#
_entry.id   AF-A0A0D2WRK4-F1
#
_cell.length_a   1.000
_cell.length_b   1.000
_cell.length_c   1.000
_cell.angle_alpha   90.00
_cell.angle_beta   90.00
_cell.angle_gamma   90.00
#
_symmetry.space_group_name_H-M   'P 1'
#
loop_
_entity.id
_entity.type
_entity.pdbx_description
1 polymer ?
#
loop_
_entity_poly.entity_id
_entity_poly.type
_entity_poly.pdbx_seq_one_letter_code
_entity_poly.pdbx_strand_id
1 'polypeptide(L)'
;MLRVLAGSQSTARKKAGWLTKQGGSNKGWKRRWCVFENNCLAYFKSEQDREYAGIVYVEDMRSITIDQEESRKDNRYPYCFRVDTPDRAYMFCAESAADMDDWISMFKSVWQEEPRYLTGTLQFATAECFVDSGLRINGAVEASVLSVFSEGITPKQKRKDERGWFIDKQVSV
;
A
#
# COMPACT_ATOMS: atom_id res chain seq x y z
N MET A 1 31.19 -14.23 -11.08
CA MET A 1 31.54 -14.36 -9.65
C MET A 1 30.28 -14.06 -8.85
N LEU A 2 29.62 -15.08 -8.30
CA LEU A 2 28.41 -14.92 -7.48
C LEU A 2 28.79 -14.19 -6.18
N ARG A 3 28.10 -13.08 -5.85
CA ARG A 3 28.13 -12.53 -4.49
C ARG A 3 26.79 -12.82 -3.83
N VAL A 4 26.85 -13.69 -2.83
CA VAL A 4 25.81 -13.84 -1.82
C VAL A 4 25.76 -12.52 -1.05
N LEU A 5 24.71 -11.73 -1.24
CA LEU A 5 24.41 -10.64 -0.33
C LEU A 5 23.86 -11.26 0.94
N ALA A 6 24.64 -11.13 2.02
CA ALA A 6 24.19 -11.44 3.36
C ALA A 6 22.82 -10.78 3.56
N GLY A 7 21.80 -11.60 3.80
CA GLY A 7 20.48 -11.12 4.14
C GLY A 7 20.58 -10.21 5.36
N SER A 8 20.37 -8.91 5.15
CA SER A 8 19.71 -8.14 6.18
C SER A 8 18.39 -8.86 6.39
N GLN A 9 18.25 -9.57 7.51
CA GLN A 9 16.95 -10.03 7.95
C GLN A 9 16.11 -8.77 8.20
N SER A 10 15.51 -8.21 7.16
CA SER A 10 14.28 -7.47 7.31
C SER A 10 13.29 -8.53 7.76
N THR A 11 13.09 -8.65 9.07
CA THR A 11 11.95 -9.40 9.60
C THR A 11 10.75 -8.84 8.86
N ALA A 12 10.10 -9.68 8.03
CA ALA A 12 8.97 -9.24 7.23
C ALA A 12 7.99 -8.53 8.16
N ARG A 13 7.83 -7.21 7.99
CA ARG A 13 6.93 -6.41 8.81
C ARG A 13 5.52 -6.83 8.44
N LYS A 14 4.94 -7.68 9.28
CA LYS A 14 3.59 -8.20 9.11
C LYS A 14 2.79 -7.95 10.38
N LYS A 15 1.58 -7.42 10.21
CA LYS A 15 0.56 -7.37 11.26
C LYS A 15 -0.78 -7.70 10.63
N ALA A 16 -1.55 -8.56 11.25
CA ALA A 16 -2.92 -8.85 10.86
C ALA A 16 -3.83 -8.72 12.07
N GLY A 17 -5.04 -8.19 11.85
CA GLY A 17 -5.97 -7.91 12.94
C GLY A 17 -7.22 -7.21 12.48
N TRP A 18 -8.20 -7.11 13.36
CA TRP A 18 -9.45 -6.42 13.08
C TRP A 18 -9.31 -4.91 13.31
N LEU A 19 -9.78 -4.11 12.35
CA LEU A 19 -9.99 -2.69 12.51
C LEU A 19 -11.44 -2.33 12.16
N THR A 20 -11.99 -1.35 12.85
CA THR A 20 -13.25 -0.73 12.43
C THR A 20 -12.93 0.38 11.45
N LYS A 21 -13.43 0.27 10.22
CA LYS A 21 -13.12 1.16 9.11
C LYS A 21 -14.32 2.00 8.71
N GLN A 22 -14.12 3.30 8.51
CA GLN A 22 -15.13 4.16 7.89
C GLN A 22 -15.17 3.97 6.37
N GLY A 23 -16.37 3.89 5.81
CA GLY A 23 -16.58 3.84 4.36
C GLY A 23 -16.16 5.14 3.65
N GLY A 24 -15.88 5.04 2.35
CA GLY A 24 -15.44 6.17 1.52
C GLY A 24 -16.56 7.18 1.30
N SER A 25 -17.52 6.83 0.43
CA SER A 25 -18.69 7.65 0.12
C SER A 25 -19.71 7.62 1.25
N ASN A 26 -20.07 6.42 1.71
CA ASN A 26 -20.96 6.24 2.85
C ASN A 26 -20.10 6.19 4.12
N LYS A 27 -20.22 7.19 5.00
CA LYS A 27 -19.42 7.33 6.24
C LYS A 27 -19.80 6.33 7.35
N GLY A 28 -20.43 5.21 6.99
CA GLY A 28 -20.72 4.12 7.93
C GLY A 28 -19.46 3.35 8.31
N TRP A 29 -19.43 2.88 9.56
CA TRP A 29 -18.34 2.09 10.11
C TRP A 29 -18.57 0.59 9.89
N LYS A 30 -17.52 -0.13 9.47
CA LYS A 30 -17.57 -1.58 9.24
C LYS A 30 -16.31 -2.24 9.78
N ARG A 31 -16.47 -3.36 10.49
CA ARG A 31 -15.35 -4.20 10.90
C ARG A 31 -14.72 -4.84 9.65
N ARG A 32 -13.39 -4.79 9.56
CA ARG A 32 -12.60 -5.31 8.44
C ARG A 32 -11.37 -6.03 8.98
N TRP A 33 -11.07 -7.18 8.38
CA TRP A 33 -9.82 -7.87 8.64
C TRP A 33 -8.73 -7.14 7.87
N CYS A 34 -7.73 -6.61 8.56
CA CYS A 34 -6.65 -5.83 7.98
C CYS A 34 -5.37 -6.64 8.04
N VAL A 35 -4.60 -6.58 6.96
CA VAL A 35 -3.28 -7.20 6.85
C VAL A 35 -2.33 -6.14 6.34
N PHE A 36 -1.34 -5.77 7.16
CA PHE A 36 -0.21 -4.97 6.74
C PHE A 36 0.94 -5.91 6.40
N GLU A 37 1.36 -5.88 5.14
CA GLU A 37 2.47 -6.66 4.60
C GLU A 37 2.96 -5.96 3.32
N ASN A 38 4.23 -6.14 2.95
CA ASN A 38 4.79 -5.59 1.69
C ASN A 38 4.52 -4.08 1.52
N ASN A 39 4.70 -3.30 2.59
CA ASN A 39 4.55 -1.84 2.58
C ASN A 39 3.14 -1.35 2.21
N CYS A 40 2.11 -2.16 2.43
CA CYS A 40 0.72 -1.78 2.22
C CYS A 40 -0.18 -2.39 3.30
N LEU A 41 -1.36 -1.80 3.48
CA LEU A 41 -2.44 -2.36 4.28
C LEU A 41 -3.60 -2.76 3.37
N ALA A 42 -3.78 -4.06 3.18
CA ALA A 42 -4.97 -4.63 2.55
C ALA A 42 -6.05 -4.85 3.61
N TYR A 43 -7.33 -4.70 3.24
CA TYR A 43 -8.44 -5.00 4.14
C TYR A 43 -9.54 -5.79 3.44
N PHE A 44 -10.11 -6.74 4.17
CA PHE A 44 -11.02 -7.77 3.70
C PHE A 44 -12.34 -7.70 4.49
N LYS A 45 -13.42 -8.29 3.96
CA LYS A 45 -14.70 -8.33 4.71
C LYS A 45 -14.57 -9.26 5.92
N SER A 46 -13.79 -10.34 5.79
CA SER A 46 -13.47 -11.34 6.80
C SER A 46 -12.04 -11.88 6.62
N GLU A 47 -11.57 -12.66 7.60
CA GLU A 47 -10.25 -13.31 7.57
C GLU A 47 -10.14 -14.41 6.50
N GLN A 48 -11.26 -15.01 6.10
CA GLN A 48 -11.29 -16.11 5.11
C GLN A 48 -11.41 -15.62 3.67
N ASP A 49 -11.70 -14.33 3.46
CA ASP A 49 -11.84 -13.78 2.11
C ASP A 49 -10.49 -13.71 1.40
N ARG A 50 -10.48 -14.11 0.13
CA ARG A 50 -9.28 -14.08 -0.72
C ARG A 50 -9.10 -12.76 -1.47
N GLU A 51 -10.20 -12.02 -1.63
CA GLU A 51 -10.22 -10.73 -2.33
C GLU A 51 -10.29 -9.59 -1.32
N TYR A 52 -9.34 -8.66 -1.43
CA TYR A 52 -9.37 -7.46 -0.60
C TYR A 52 -10.53 -6.55 -1.04
N ALA A 53 -11.19 -5.93 -0.07
CA ALA A 53 -12.17 -4.87 -0.31
C ALA A 53 -11.50 -3.52 -0.61
N GLY A 54 -10.21 -3.39 -0.30
CA GLY A 54 -9.36 -2.28 -0.73
C GLY A 54 -7.96 -2.38 -0.13
N ILE A 55 -7.09 -1.48 -0.58
CA ILE A 55 -5.69 -1.43 -0.22
C ILE A 55 -5.27 0.02 0.06
N VAL A 56 -4.36 0.21 1.00
CA VAL A 56 -3.69 1.48 1.29
C VAL A 56 -2.21 1.25 1.10
N TYR A 57 -1.63 1.80 0.04
CA TYR A 57 -0.19 1.75 -0.15
C TYR A 57 0.49 2.78 0.72
N VAL A 58 1.55 2.39 1.44
CA VAL A 58 2.30 3.35 2.26
C VAL A 58 2.97 4.40 1.38
N GLU A 59 3.40 4.05 0.16
CA GLU A 59 3.99 5.00 -0.81
C GLU A 59 3.07 6.17 -1.18
N ASP A 60 1.75 5.95 -1.17
CA ASP A 60 0.73 6.95 -1.48
C ASP A 60 0.32 7.76 -0.23
N MET A 61 0.86 7.47 0.95
CA MET A 61 0.53 8.20 2.17
C MET A 61 1.00 9.65 2.07
N ARG A 62 0.27 10.59 2.67
CA ARG A 62 0.72 11.99 2.86
C ARG A 62 0.95 12.27 4.34
N SER A 63 0.13 11.66 5.18
CA SER A 63 0.23 11.74 6.63
C SER A 63 -0.48 10.56 7.28
N ILE A 64 -0.10 10.28 8.52
CA ILE A 64 -0.83 9.43 9.44
C ILE A 64 -0.97 10.14 10.79
N THR A 65 -2.19 10.29 11.29
CA THR A 65 -2.49 11.05 12.51
C THR A 65 -3.48 10.30 13.38
N ILE A 66 -3.37 10.47 14.71
CA ILE A 66 -4.41 10.05 15.66
C ILE A 66 -5.56 11.06 15.55
N ASP A 67 -6.79 10.57 15.38
CA ASP A 67 -7.98 11.40 15.29
C ASP A 67 -8.73 11.42 16.63
N GLN A 68 -8.34 12.35 17.50
CA GLN A 68 -8.95 12.51 18.82
C GLN A 68 -10.39 13.04 18.75
N GLU A 69 -10.73 13.80 17.70
CA GLU A 69 -12.08 14.32 17.55
C GLU A 69 -13.05 13.19 17.24
N GLU A 70 -12.72 12.35 16.26
CA GLU A 70 -13.54 11.19 15.93
C GLU A 70 -13.63 10.21 17.11
N SER A 71 -12.51 10.00 17.83
CA SER A 71 -12.46 9.14 19.01
C SER A 71 -13.37 9.61 20.16
N ARG A 72 -13.72 10.91 20.22
CA ARG A 72 -14.61 11.49 21.25
C ARG A 72 -16.08 11.52 20.84
N LYS A 73 -16.40 11.37 19.55
CA LYS A 73 -17.79 11.44 19.04
C LYS A 73 -18.61 10.22 19.42
N ASP A 74 -17.98 9.05 19.47
CA ASP A 74 -18.64 7.78 19.73
C ASP A 74 -17.72 6.86 20.53
N ASN A 75 -18.11 6.56 21.77
CA ASN A 75 -17.34 5.70 22.67
C ASN A 75 -17.16 4.27 22.14
N ARG A 76 -17.87 3.87 21.07
CA ARG A 76 -17.64 2.59 20.38
C ARG A 76 -16.33 2.57 19.57
N TYR A 77 -15.77 3.74 19.26
CA TYR A 77 -14.56 3.88 18.45
C TYR A 77 -13.52 4.80 19.13
N PRO A 78 -13.00 4.47 20.33
CA PRO A 78 -12.19 5.39 21.11
C PRO A 78 -10.73 5.52 20.67
N TYR A 79 -10.27 4.71 19.70
CA TYR A 79 -8.87 4.63 19.28
C TYR A 79 -8.72 4.81 17.76
N CYS A 80 -9.11 5.98 17.25
CA CYS A 80 -9.14 6.25 15.82
C CYS A 80 -7.86 6.91 15.30
N PHE A 81 -7.47 6.51 14.09
CA PHE A 81 -6.38 7.11 13.33
C PHE A 81 -6.77 7.26 11.85
N ARG A 82 -6.17 8.27 11.23
CA ARG A 82 -6.41 8.68 9.86
C ARG A 82 -5.14 8.51 9.04
N VAL A 83 -5.28 7.91 7.86
CA VAL A 83 -4.24 7.84 6.84
C VAL A 83 -4.71 8.64 5.63
N ASP A 84 -4.03 9.75 5.32
CA ASP A 84 -4.34 10.56 4.15
C ASP A 84 -3.51 10.10 2.95
N THR A 85 -4.15 10.00 1.80
CA THR A 85 -3.55 9.75 0.47
C THR A 85 -4.03 10.84 -0.50
N PRO A 86 -3.46 10.99 -1.71
CA PRO A 86 -3.92 11.96 -2.70
C PRO A 86 -5.43 11.94 -2.96
N ASP A 87 -6.00 10.74 -3.08
CA ASP A 87 -7.39 10.58 -3.52
C ASP A 87 -8.37 10.32 -2.38
N ARG A 88 -7.86 9.94 -1.19
CA ARG A 88 -8.72 9.46 -0.10
C ARG A 88 -8.12 9.62 1.29
N ALA A 89 -8.97 10.01 2.23
CA ALA A 89 -8.72 9.86 3.66
C ALA A 89 -9.28 8.52 4.16
N TYR A 90 -8.43 7.66 4.70
CA TYR A 90 -8.80 6.38 5.30
C TYR A 90 -8.87 6.53 6.81
N MET A 91 -10.08 6.40 7.37
CA MET A 91 -10.28 6.36 8.82
C MET A 91 -10.38 4.93 9.31
N PHE A 92 -9.67 4.63 10.40
CA PHE A 92 -9.65 3.34 11.08
C PHE A 92 -9.73 3.57 12.59
N CYS A 93 -10.30 2.62 13.33
CA CYS A 93 -10.27 2.61 14.79
C CYS A 93 -9.92 1.21 15.29
N ALA A 94 -8.96 1.14 16.21
CA ALA A 94 -8.46 -0.08 16.81
C ALA A 94 -9.25 -0.48 18.06
N GLU A 95 -9.01 -1.69 18.56
CA GLU A 95 -9.69 -2.19 19.76
C GLU A 95 -9.06 -1.67 21.07
N SER A 96 -7.81 -1.20 21.01
CA SER A 96 -7.10 -0.60 22.14
C SER A 96 -6.13 0.49 21.68
N ALA A 97 -5.68 1.34 22.62
CA ALA A 97 -4.64 2.33 22.36
C ALA A 97 -3.33 1.66 21.91
N ALA A 98 -2.93 0.57 22.56
CA ALA A 98 -1.74 -0.19 22.17
C ALA A 98 -1.85 -0.77 20.76
N ASP A 99 -3.01 -1.32 20.39
CA ASP A 99 -3.22 -1.84 19.04
C ASP A 99 -3.19 -0.72 17.98
N MET A 100 -3.76 0.45 18.29
CA MET A 100 -3.64 1.64 17.44
C MET A 100 -2.17 2.05 17.24
N ASP A 101 -1.41 2.13 18.34
CA ASP A 101 0.00 2.51 18.30
C ASP A 101 0.83 1.53 17.47
N ASP A 102 0.55 0.22 17.57
CA ASP A 102 1.15 -0.81 16.72
C ASP A 102 0.86 -0.56 15.24
N TRP A 103 -0.41 -0.36 14.87
CA TRP A 103 -0.78 -0.10 13.47
C TRP A 103 -0.10 1.15 12.95
N ILE A 104 -0.12 2.26 13.70
CA ILE A 104 0.55 3.50 13.31
C ILE A 104 2.06 3.27 13.16
N SER A 105 2.67 2.48 14.05
CA SER A 105 4.09 2.14 13.99
C SER A 105 4.43 1.32 12.73
N MET A 106 3.54 0.43 12.28
CA MET A 106 3.72 -0.28 11.00
C MET A 106 3.83 0.70 9.83
N PHE A 107 2.87 1.63 9.71
CA PHE A 107 2.91 2.68 8.67
C PHE A 107 4.15 3.57 8.79
N LYS A 108 4.42 4.11 9.98
CA LYS A 108 5.54 5.02 10.21
C LYS A 108 6.89 4.35 9.97
N SER A 109 7.06 3.09 10.35
CA SER A 109 8.32 2.39 10.13
C SER A 109 8.67 2.29 8.64
N VAL A 110 7.67 2.19 7.75
CA VAL A 110 7.88 2.16 6.30
C VAL A 110 8.01 3.59 5.75
N TRP A 111 7.21 4.52 6.27
CA TRP A 111 7.19 5.91 5.80
C TRP A 111 8.42 6.73 6.22
N GLN A 112 8.95 6.45 7.41
CA GLN A 112 10.15 7.09 7.98
C GLN A 112 11.41 6.26 7.73
N GLU A 113 11.29 5.11 7.09
CA GLU A 113 12.46 4.50 6.49
C GLU A 113 12.98 5.48 5.45
N GLU A 114 14.04 6.20 5.83
CA GLU A 114 14.91 6.87 4.88
C GLU A 114 15.10 5.90 3.71
N PRO A 115 14.93 6.36 2.46
CA PRO A 115 15.69 5.83 1.36
C PRO A 115 16.97 5.09 1.76
N ARG A 116 16.94 3.76 1.90
CA ARG A 116 18.18 2.96 1.79
C ARG A 116 18.64 2.93 0.33
N TYR A 117 18.49 4.04 -0.39
CA TYR A 117 19.35 4.40 -1.50
C TYR A 117 20.62 4.86 -0.77
N LEU A 118 21.63 4.00 -0.62
CA LEU A 118 22.75 4.10 -1.53
C LEU A 118 22.88 5.53 -2.06
N THR A 119 23.90 6.22 -1.57
CA THR A 119 24.58 7.28 -2.31
C THR A 119 24.86 6.78 -3.73
N GLY A 120 23.91 7.01 -4.65
CA GLY A 120 23.96 6.52 -6.03
C GLY A 120 22.58 6.11 -6.54
N THR A 121 22.13 6.76 -7.62
CA THR A 121 21.02 6.44 -8.53
C THR A 121 20.20 5.18 -8.16
N LEU A 122 18.93 5.36 -7.78
CA LEU A 122 17.92 4.31 -7.55
C LEU A 122 18.07 3.11 -8.52
N GLN A 123 18.25 1.90 -7.97
CA GLN A 123 18.57 0.67 -8.72
C GLN A 123 17.43 -0.36 -8.84
N PHE A 124 16.23 -0.11 -8.31
CA PHE A 124 15.14 -1.08 -8.39
C PHE A 124 13.78 -0.45 -8.68
N ALA A 125 12.94 -1.20 -9.39
CA ALA A 125 11.55 -0.90 -9.74
C ALA A 125 10.67 -2.08 -9.32
N THR A 126 9.40 -1.83 -8.98
CA THR A 126 8.42 -2.88 -8.63
C THR A 126 7.42 -3.07 -9.76
N ALA A 127 6.88 -4.29 -9.94
CA ALA A 127 5.88 -4.58 -10.97
C ALA A 127 4.56 -5.10 -10.38
N GLU A 128 3.43 -4.48 -10.73
CA GLU A 128 2.07 -4.86 -10.30
C GLU A 128 1.26 -5.39 -11.47
N CYS A 129 0.78 -6.64 -11.38
CA CYS A 129 -0.03 -7.27 -12.41
C CYS A 129 -1.52 -7.18 -12.06
N PHE A 130 -2.32 -6.65 -12.98
CA PHE A 130 -3.77 -6.54 -12.91
C PHE A 130 -4.39 -7.48 -13.94
N VAL A 131 -5.05 -8.54 -13.47
CA VAL A 131 -5.57 -9.64 -14.30
C VAL A 131 -6.37 -9.14 -15.52
N ASP A 132 -7.16 -8.08 -15.34
CA ASP A 132 -8.03 -7.53 -16.40
C ASP A 132 -7.60 -6.15 -16.92
N SER A 133 -6.48 -5.59 -16.44
CA SER A 133 -6.09 -4.20 -16.74
C SER A 133 -4.64 -4.04 -17.19
N GLY A 134 -3.81 -5.08 -17.08
CA GLY A 134 -2.43 -5.09 -17.57
C GLY A 134 -1.39 -5.02 -16.46
N LEU A 135 -0.28 -4.32 -16.68
CA LEU A 135 0.91 -4.41 -15.82
C LEU A 135 1.47 -3.01 -15.57
N ARG A 136 1.78 -2.70 -14.31
CA ARG A 136 2.42 -1.45 -13.89
C ARG A 136 3.85 -1.72 -13.46
N ILE A 137 4.75 -0.81 -13.78
CA ILE A 137 6.07 -0.74 -13.17
C ILE A 137 6.17 0.59 -12.41
N ASN A 138 6.39 0.53 -11.10
CA ASN A 138 6.60 1.70 -10.27
C ASN A 138 8.10 2.05 -10.17
N GLY A 139 8.41 3.34 -10.16
CA GLY A 139 9.77 3.86 -9.97
C GLY A 139 10.57 4.08 -11.26
N ALA A 140 11.87 4.39 -11.08
CA ALA A 140 12.79 4.65 -12.19
C ALA A 140 13.32 3.33 -12.77
N VAL A 141 13.05 3.12 -14.05
CA VAL A 141 13.43 1.91 -14.78
C VAL A 141 14.45 2.29 -15.85
N GLU A 142 15.52 1.51 -15.98
CA GLU A 142 16.47 1.70 -17.08
C GLU A 142 15.76 1.52 -18.43
N ALA A 143 16.17 2.29 -19.44
CA ALA A 143 15.55 2.24 -20.77
C ALA A 143 15.60 0.83 -21.40
N SER A 144 16.63 0.04 -21.08
CA SER A 144 16.81 -1.35 -21.51
C SER A 144 15.74 -2.30 -20.96
N VAL A 145 15.29 -2.10 -19.71
CA VAL A 145 14.23 -2.91 -19.09
C VAL A 145 12.86 -2.46 -19.60
N LEU A 146 12.68 -1.15 -19.78
CA LEU A 146 11.46 -0.60 -20.38
C LEU A 146 11.24 -1.09 -21.81
N SER A 147 12.31 -1.31 -22.59
CA SER A 147 12.18 -1.79 -23.97
C SER A 147 11.68 -3.23 -24.02
N VAL A 148 12.18 -4.12 -23.16
CA VAL A 148 11.69 -5.50 -23.01
C VAL A 148 10.23 -5.53 -22.56
N PHE A 149 9.89 -4.71 -21.56
CA PHE A 149 8.51 -4.57 -21.08
C PHE A 149 7.54 -4.06 -22.16
N SER A 150 8.09 -3.23 -23.06
CA SER A 150 7.39 -2.55 -24.13
C SER A 150 7.19 -3.38 -25.40
N GLU A 151 7.76 -4.58 -25.46
CA GLU A 151 7.78 -5.41 -26.66
C GLU A 151 6.37 -5.88 -27.03
N GLY A 152 5.99 -5.68 -28.30
CA GLY A 152 4.64 -6.01 -28.79
C GLY A 152 3.51 -5.10 -28.29
N ILE A 153 3.82 -4.01 -27.57
CA ILE A 153 2.83 -3.09 -27.00
C ILE A 153 2.76 -1.79 -27.81
N THR A 154 1.56 -1.43 -28.26
CA THR A 154 1.34 -0.19 -29.02
C THR A 154 1.45 1.06 -28.15
N PRO A 155 1.76 2.24 -28.72
CA PRO A 155 1.82 3.49 -27.95
C PRO A 155 0.52 3.83 -27.21
N LYS A 156 -0.65 3.45 -27.76
CA LYS A 156 -1.96 3.67 -27.12
C LYS A 156 -2.17 2.83 -25.86
N GLN A 157 -1.45 1.72 -25.75
CA GLN A 157 -1.49 0.82 -24.60
C GLN A 157 -0.48 1.22 -23.52
N LYS A 158 0.31 2.28 -23.72
CA LYS A 158 1.32 2.75 -22.75
C LYS A 158 0.88 4.05 -22.13
N ARG A 159 0.95 4.14 -20.81
CA ARG A 159 0.73 5.37 -20.04
C ARG A 159 1.88 5.56 -19.07
N LYS A 160 2.27 6.81 -18.82
CA LYS A 160 3.25 7.18 -17.80
C LYS A 160 2.61 8.21 -16.87
N ASP A 161 2.77 8.01 -15.57
CA ASP A 161 2.33 8.93 -14.53
C ASP A 161 3.42 9.10 -13.47
N GLU A 162 3.07 9.75 -12.36
CA GLU A 162 3.98 10.01 -11.24
C GLU A 162 4.46 8.75 -10.51
N ARG A 163 3.72 7.63 -10.62
CA ARG A 163 4.08 6.35 -9.99
C ARG A 163 4.98 5.51 -10.89
N GLY A 164 4.82 5.63 -12.20
CA GLY A 164 5.74 5.01 -13.16
C GLY A 164 5.09 4.74 -14.52
N TRP A 165 5.35 3.56 -15.07
CA TRP A 165 4.84 3.13 -16.37
C TRP A 165 3.71 2.12 -16.22
N PHE A 166 2.69 2.24 -17.06
CA PHE A 166 1.57 1.32 -17.12
C PHE A 166 1.37 0.82 -18.55
N ILE A 167 1.15 -0.49 -18.69
CA ILE A 167 0.78 -1.14 -19.94
C ILE A 167 -0.60 -1.75 -19.82
N ASP A 168 -1.49 -1.31 -20.70
CA ASP A 168 -2.84 -1.82 -20.87
C ASP A 168 -2.80 -3.08 -21.76
N LYS A 169 -2.98 -4.23 -21.13
CA LYS A 169 -3.03 -5.52 -21.81
C LYS A 169 -4.33 -6.19 -21.42
N GLN A 170 -5.42 -5.84 -22.11
CA GLN A 170 -6.56 -6.75 -22.17
C GLN A 170 -6.05 -8.07 -22.73
N VAL A 171 -5.98 -9.10 -21.89
CA VAL A 171 -5.76 -10.46 -22.36
C VAL A 171 -7.08 -10.86 -23.02
N SER A 172 -7.14 -10.77 -24.34
CA SER A 172 -8.19 -11.45 -25.09
C SER A 172 -8.05 -12.93 -24.78
N VAL A 173 -8.99 -13.49 -24.03
CA VAL A 173 -9.14 -14.94 -23.87
C VAL A 173 -9.66 -15.51 -25.18
#